data_AF-A0A7X6U149-F1
#
_entry.id   AF-A0A7X6U149-F1
#
_cell.length_a   1.000
_cell.length_b   1.000
_cell.length_c   1.000
_cell.angle_alpha   90.00
_cell.angle_beta   90.00
_cell.angle_gamma   90.00
#
_symmetry.space_group_name_H-M   'P 1'
#
loop_
_entity.id
_entity.type
_entity.pdbx_description
1 polymer ?
#
loop_
_entity_poly.entity_id
_entity_poly.type
_entity_poly.pdbx_seq_one_letter_code
_entity_poly.pdbx_strand_id
1 'polypeptide(L)' 'DGLKVLGDGELTKQLDVKANAFTATAKEKIEAAGGTCEVI' A
#
# COMPACT_ATOMS: atom_id res chain seq x y z
N ASP A 1 -11.46 -8.30 12.01
CA ASP A 1 -10.25 -7.48 11.89
C ASP A 1 -9.84 -7.31 10.44
N GLY A 2 -10.03 -6.11 9.89
CA GLY A 2 -9.57 -5.77 8.54
C GLY A 2 -8.13 -5.24 8.58
N LEU A 3 -7.32 -5.65 7.61
CA LEU A 3 -5.95 -5.18 7.45
C LEU A 3 -5.98 -3.73 6.92
N LYS A 4 -5.43 -2.79 7.70
CA LYS A 4 -5.28 -1.39 7.30
C LYS A 4 -3.81 -1.09 6.99
N VAL A 5 -3.51 -0.77 5.73
CA VAL A 5 -2.15 -0.41 5.29
C VAL A 5 -1.90 1.05 5.61
N LEU A 6 -0.82 1.29 6.35
CA LEU A 6 -0.33 2.59 6.76
C LEU A 6 0.96 2.91 5.98
N GLY A 7 1.11 4.16 5.56
CA GLY A 7 2.24 4.62 4.72
C GLY A 7 3.50 5.03 5.49
N ASP A 8 3.77 4.45 6.66
CA ASP A 8 4.94 4.76 7.49
C ASP A 8 6.15 3.92 7.06
N GLY A 9 6.71 4.26 5.91
CA GLY A 9 7.89 3.60 5.35
C GLY A 9 8.10 3.98 3.90
N GLU A 10 9.31 3.87 3.38
CA GLU A 10 9.60 4.11 1.97
C GLU A 10 9.60 2.78 1.22
N LEU A 11 8.70 2.62 0.25
CA LEU A 11 8.66 1.44 -0.61
C LEU A 11 9.69 1.64 -1.72
N THR A 12 10.85 0.99 -1.60
CA THR A 12 11.94 1.06 -2.58
C THR A 12 11.93 -0.11 -3.57
N LYS A 13 11.01 -1.06 -3.40
CA LYS A 13 10.81 -2.21 -4.28
C LYS A 13 9.35 -2.33 -4.69
N GLN A 14 9.17 -2.78 -5.93
CA GLN A 14 7.88 -3.17 -6.47
C GLN A 14 7.32 -4.36 -5.68
N LEU A 15 6.18 -4.14 -5.02
CA LEU A 15 5.52 -5.12 -4.17
C LEU A 15 4.00 -5.03 -4.41
N ASP A 16 3.36 -6.18 -4.50
CA ASP A 16 1.92 -6.31 -4.62
C ASP A 16 1.33 -6.46 -3.22
N VAL A 17 0.54 -5.48 -2.77
CA VAL A 17 0.00 -5.43 -1.41
C VAL A 17 -1.52 -5.61 -1.46
N LYS A 18 -2.02 -6.62 -0.73
CA LYS A 18 -3.46 -6.90 -0.61
C LYS A 18 -3.96 -6.58 0.79
N ALA A 19 -4.96 -5.72 0.93
CA ALA A 19 -5.48 -5.32 2.24
C ALA A 19 -6.92 -4.78 2.18
N ASN A 20 -7.61 -4.77 3.32
CA ASN A 20 -9.00 -4.31 3.38
C ASN A 20 -9.15 -2.78 3.33
N ALA A 21 -8.14 -2.04 3.78
CA ALA A 21 -8.14 -0.58 3.74
C ALA A 21 -6.74 -0.03 3.51
N PHE A 22 -6.61 0.98 2.65
CA PHE A 22 -5.36 1.71 2.42
C PHE A 22 -5.54 3.16 2.83
N THR A 23 -4.55 3.76 3.48
CA THR A 23 -4.53 5.21 3.71
C THR A 23 -4.07 5.95 2.46
N ALA A 24 -4.41 7.24 2.34
CA ALA A 24 -3.99 8.10 1.23
C ALA A 24 -2.46 8.02 1.01
N THR A 25 -1.69 8.17 2.10
CA THR A 25 -0.24 8.06 2.11
C THR A 25 0.29 6.68 1.70
N ALA A 26 -0.42 5.59 2.03
CA ALA A 26 0.00 4.25 1.61
C ALA A 26 -0.19 4.08 0.11
N LYS A 27 -1.32 4.53 -0.43
CA LYS A 27 -1.65 4.43 -1.85
C LYS A 27 -0.66 5.23 -2.72
N GLU A 28 -0.40 6.47 -2.34
CA GLU A 28 0.59 7.32 -3.00
C GLU A 28 1.98 6.69 -3.01
N LYS A 29 2.40 6.08 -1.90
CA LYS A 29 3.71 5.43 -1.82
C LYS A 29 3.79 4.13 -2.61
N ILE A 30 2.71 3.34 -2.65
CA ILE A 30 2.66 2.12 -3.46
C ILE A 30 2.73 2.49 -4.95
N GLU A 31 1.98 3.51 -5.39
CA GLU A 31 2.07 4.02 -6.76
C GLU A 31 3.46 4.62 -7.07
N ALA A 32 4.06 5.36 -6.13
CA ALA A 32 5.41 5.92 -6.29
C ALA A 32 6.50 4.84 -6.36
N ALA A 33 6.33 3.72 -5.65
CA ALA A 33 7.19 2.55 -5.72
C ALA A 33 6.95 1.68 -6.96
N GLY A 34 5.94 2.03 -7.77
CA GLY A 34 5.51 1.25 -8.92
C GLY A 34 4.82 -0.07 -8.57
N GLY A 35 4.37 -0.24 -7.33
CA GLY A 35 3.66 -1.43 -6.85
C GLY A 35 2.15 -1.40 -7.11
N THR A 36 1.47 -2.48 -6.74
CA THR A 36 0.02 -2.67 -6.98
C THR A 36 -0.72 -2.81 -5.66
N CYS A 37 -1.89 -2.16 -5.52
CA CYS A 37 -2.74 -2.27 -4.34
C CYS A 37 -4.01 -3.05 -4.70
N GLU A 38 -4.26 -4.19 -4.06
CA GLU A 38 -5.51 -4.95 -4.22
C GLU A 38 -6.36 -4.87 -2.95
N VAL A 39 -7.60 -4.41 -3.07
CA VAL A 39 -8.51 -4.26 -1.93
C VAL A 39 -9.37 -5.52 -1.79
N ILE A 40 -9.30 -6.19 -0.64
CA ILE A 40 -10.08 -7.41 -0.30
C ILE A 40 -10.99 -7.21 0.90
#